data_AF-A0A9W6TKL4-F1
#
_entry.id   AF-A0A9W6TKL4-F1
#
_cell.length_a   1.000
_cell.length_b   1.000
_cell.length_c   1.000
_cell.angle_alpha   90.00
_cell.angle_beta   90.00
_cell.angle_gamma   90.00
#
_symmetry.space_group_name_H-M   'P 1'
#
loop_
_entity.id
_entity.type
_entity.pdbx_description
1 polymer ?
#
loop_
_entity_poly.entity_id
_entity_poly.type
_entity_poly.pdbx_seq_one_letter_code
_entity_poly.pdbx_strand_id
1 'polypeptide(L)'
;MRLQQHAAWILALTWAITVVFVTAKNDTAAGTTFPTKSGIKIWVDPATPDDRQTYISSRGRKWDLVMSDEFNMPNRSFRPGDDHIWTSLEKPDGVNGALELYSHNMTSTKCDGDDCYFYIKAIDELNVIHVAA
;
A
#
# COMPACT_ATOMS: atom_id res chain seq x y z
N MET A 1 6.02 -64.07 17.66
CA MET A 1 5.19 -62.98 18.24
C MET A 1 5.90 -61.63 18.44
N ARG A 2 7.22 -61.47 18.20
CA ARG A 2 7.90 -60.16 18.31
C ARG A 2 8.07 -59.39 16.99
N LEU A 3 8.02 -60.05 15.83
CA LEU A 3 8.18 -59.39 14.52
C LEU A 3 6.98 -58.49 14.14
N GLN A 4 5.77 -58.84 14.59
CA GLN A 4 4.55 -58.08 14.25
C GLN A 4 4.40 -56.79 15.07
N GLN A 5 5.03 -56.70 16.24
CA GLN A 5 5.07 -55.45 17.01
C GLN A 5 5.98 -54.42 16.33
N HIS A 6 7.10 -54.82 15.73
CA HIS A 6 7.97 -53.87 15.03
C HIS A 6 7.36 -53.33 13.73
N ALA A 7 6.58 -54.13 13.00
CA ALA A 7 5.91 -53.69 11.78
C ALA A 7 4.87 -52.59 12.04
N ALA A 8 4.12 -52.70 13.16
CA ALA A 8 3.12 -51.69 13.55
C ALA A 8 3.76 -50.35 13.98
N TRP A 9 4.94 -50.40 14.61
CA TRP A 9 5.66 -49.19 15.02
C TRP A 9 6.34 -48.48 13.84
N ILE A 10 6.77 -49.22 12.82
CA ILE A 10 7.33 -48.63 11.59
C ILE A 10 6.23 -47.94 10.77
N LEU A 11 5.04 -48.53 10.69
CA LEU A 11 3.89 -47.93 9.99
C LEU A 11 3.35 -46.66 10.70
N ALA A 12 3.38 -46.63 12.03
CA ALA A 12 2.96 -45.44 12.80
C ALA A 12 3.96 -44.28 12.69
N LEU A 13 5.27 -44.56 12.56
CA LEU A 13 6.30 -43.52 12.34
C LEU A 13 6.25 -42.93 10.92
N THR A 14 5.78 -43.70 9.93
CA THR A 14 5.65 -43.20 8.54
C THR A 14 4.42 -42.32 8.29
N TRP A 15 3.44 -42.30 9.20
CA TRP A 15 2.21 -41.50 9.07
C TRP A 15 2.25 -40.15 9.83
N ALA A 16 3.43 -39.73 10.30
CA ALA A 16 3.59 -38.50 11.07
C ALA A 16 4.47 -37.43 10.40
N ILE A 17 5.06 -37.67 9.23
CA ILE A 17 6.12 -36.78 8.69
C ILE A 17 5.75 -36.04 7.39
N THR A 18 4.65 -36.37 6.71
CA THR A 18 4.24 -35.60 5.51
C THR A 18 3.29 -34.45 5.85
N VAL A 19 3.69 -33.55 6.75
CA VAL A 19 3.16 -32.18 6.74
C VAL A 19 4.02 -31.41 5.76
N VAL A 20 3.64 -31.45 4.49
CA VAL A 20 4.21 -30.58 3.45
C VAL A 20 3.79 -29.16 3.81
N PHE A 21 4.68 -28.42 4.46
CA PHE A 21 4.54 -26.98 4.56
C PHE A 21 4.58 -26.43 3.13
N VAL A 22 3.42 -26.03 2.61
CA VAL A 22 3.36 -25.25 1.37
C VAL A 22 3.96 -23.89 1.71
N THR A 23 5.26 -23.73 1.46
CA THR A 23 5.89 -22.42 1.48
C THR A 23 5.31 -21.65 0.29
N ALA A 24 4.33 -20.79 0.55
CA ALA A 24 3.91 -19.82 -0.45
C ALA A 24 5.13 -18.96 -0.78
N LYS A 25 5.71 -19.14 -1.97
CA LYS A 25 6.67 -18.17 -2.51
C LYS A 25 5.93 -16.84 -2.58
N ASN A 26 6.46 -15.86 -1.86
CA ASN A 26 6.01 -14.49 -1.97
C ASN A 26 6.56 -13.93 -3.28
N ASP A 27 5.91 -14.28 -4.39
CA ASP A 27 6.24 -13.77 -5.72
C ASP A 27 5.68 -12.35 -5.88
N THR A 28 6.10 -11.42 -5.03
CA THR A 28 6.07 -10.00 -5.35
C THR A 28 7.31 -9.72 -6.21
N ALA A 29 7.22 -10.07 -7.49
CA ALA A 29 8.13 -9.69 -8.58
C ALA A 29 9.59 -9.43 -8.15
N ALA A 30 10.35 -10.49 -7.84
CA ALA A 30 11.75 -10.41 -7.41
C ALA A 30 12.75 -9.91 -8.49
N GLY A 31 12.31 -9.15 -9.49
CA GLY A 31 13.11 -8.81 -10.68
C GLY A 31 13.10 -7.35 -11.14
N THR A 32 12.25 -6.47 -10.60
CA THR A 32 12.14 -5.08 -11.10
C THR A 32 12.64 -4.01 -10.14
N THR A 33 12.89 -4.35 -8.87
CA THR A 33 13.29 -3.39 -7.84
C THR A 33 14.41 -3.94 -6.98
N PHE A 34 15.41 -3.10 -6.72
CA PHE A 34 16.53 -3.42 -5.84
C PHE A 34 16.20 -3.01 -4.40
N PRO A 35 16.74 -3.73 -3.40
CA PRO A 35 16.60 -3.31 -2.02
C PRO A 35 17.24 -1.94 -1.81
N THR A 36 16.57 -1.08 -1.07
CA THR A 36 17.11 0.23 -0.70
C THR A 36 18.21 0.05 0.34
N LYS A 37 19.28 0.87 0.26
CA LYS A 37 20.36 0.83 1.25
C LYS A 37 19.87 1.23 2.66
N SER A 38 18.83 2.07 2.74
CA SER A 38 18.22 2.52 3.99
C SER A 38 17.33 1.46 4.64
N GLY A 39 16.93 0.39 3.92
CA GLY A 39 15.93 -0.56 4.39
C GLY A 39 14.49 -0.05 4.32
N ILE A 40 14.28 1.21 3.90
CA ILE A 40 12.95 1.80 3.71
C ILE A 40 12.37 1.27 2.40
N LYS A 41 11.16 0.71 2.44
CA LYS A 41 10.47 0.24 1.24
C LYS A 41 10.14 1.42 0.31
N ILE A 42 10.17 1.18 -1.00
CA ILE A 42 10.11 2.24 -2.02
C ILE A 42 8.76 2.99 -2.03
N TRP A 43 7.67 2.30 -1.66
CA TRP A 43 6.30 2.82 -1.77
C TRP A 43 5.56 2.87 -0.43
N VAL A 44 6.25 2.56 0.68
CA VAL A 44 5.65 2.54 2.02
C VAL A 44 6.21 3.73 2.79
N ASP A 45 5.32 4.52 3.36
CA ASP A 45 5.68 5.65 4.19
C ASP A 45 6.63 5.22 5.33
N PRO A 46 7.76 5.90 5.54
CA PRO A 46 8.62 5.66 6.70
C PRO A 46 7.91 5.76 8.06
N ALA A 47 6.81 6.49 8.13
CA ALA A 47 5.99 6.62 9.33
C ALA A 47 4.99 5.47 9.53
N THR A 48 4.81 4.57 8.55
CA THR A 48 3.93 3.41 8.71
C THR A 48 4.46 2.48 9.81
N PRO A 49 3.68 2.22 10.88
CA PRO A 49 4.11 1.36 11.97
C PRO A 49 4.48 -0.06 11.53
N ASP A 50 5.51 -0.65 12.15
CA ASP A 50 6.01 -1.98 11.80
C ASP A 50 4.93 -3.09 11.91
N ASP A 51 4.01 -2.96 12.86
CA ASP A 51 2.90 -3.89 13.08
C ASP A 51 1.78 -3.76 12.03
N ARG A 52 1.80 -2.69 11.22
CA ARG A 52 0.84 -2.44 10.13
C ARG A 52 1.39 -2.78 8.75
N GLN A 53 2.65 -3.21 8.65
CA GLN A 53 3.26 -3.60 7.39
C GLN A 53 2.91 -5.01 6.92
N THR A 54 2.20 -5.80 7.73
CA THR A 54 1.75 -7.15 7.36
C THR A 54 0.33 -7.40 7.84
N TYR A 55 -0.43 -8.18 7.09
CA TYR A 55 -1.80 -8.54 7.41
C TYR A 55 -2.02 -10.04 7.23
N ILE A 56 -2.72 -10.68 8.18
CA ILE A 56 -3.17 -12.06 8.03
C ILE A 56 -4.61 -12.04 7.55
N SER A 57 -4.81 -12.46 6.30
CA SER A 57 -6.15 -12.58 5.71
C SER A 57 -7.02 -13.58 6.48
N SER A 58 -8.34 -13.47 6.32
CA SER A 58 -9.32 -14.41 6.87
C SER A 58 -9.10 -15.87 6.47
N ARG A 59 -8.27 -16.13 5.45
CA ARG A 59 -7.88 -17.47 4.98
C ARG A 59 -6.49 -17.91 5.47
N GLY A 60 -5.90 -17.21 6.43
CA GLY A 60 -4.59 -17.53 7.02
C GLY A 60 -3.38 -17.17 6.15
N ARG A 61 -3.57 -16.53 4.99
CA ARG A 61 -2.46 -16.06 4.16
C ARG A 61 -1.89 -14.75 4.71
N LYS A 62 -0.57 -14.66 4.78
CA LYS A 62 0.17 -13.42 5.08
C LYS A 62 0.24 -12.55 3.82
N TRP A 63 -0.12 -11.29 3.95
CA TRP A 63 0.02 -10.24 2.94
C TRP A 63 1.02 -9.21 3.45
N ASP A 64 1.97 -8.83 2.62
CA ASP A 64 2.90 -7.74 2.91
C ASP A 64 2.39 -6.44 2.32
N LEU A 65 2.54 -5.36 3.07
CA LEU A 65 2.20 -4.02 2.63
C LEU A 65 3.10 -3.60 1.47
N VAL A 66 2.46 -3.26 0.34
CA VAL A 66 3.14 -2.86 -0.89
C VAL A 66 3.23 -1.34 -1.02
N MET A 67 2.25 -0.60 -0.52
CA MET A 67 2.21 0.86 -0.60
C MET A 67 1.41 1.46 0.56
N SER A 68 1.86 2.59 1.10
CA SER A 68 1.16 3.38 2.12
C SER A 68 1.60 4.84 2.12
N ASP A 69 0.75 5.71 2.66
CA ASP A 69 1.01 7.11 2.97
C ASP A 69 0.19 7.48 4.21
N GLU A 70 0.83 7.99 5.26
CA GLU A 70 0.15 8.36 6.51
C GLU A 70 -0.33 9.82 6.52
N PHE A 71 0.02 10.61 5.49
CA PHE A 71 -0.39 12.01 5.32
C PHE A 71 -0.11 12.92 6.54
N ASN A 72 0.90 12.59 7.33
CA ASN A 72 1.25 13.26 8.59
C ASN A 72 2.24 14.42 8.45
N MET A 73 2.69 14.74 7.24
CA MET A 73 3.51 15.92 6.97
C MET A 73 2.61 17.11 6.63
N PRO A 74 2.47 18.15 7.47
CA PRO A 74 1.56 19.26 7.20
C PRO A 74 2.03 20.14 6.04
N ASN A 75 1.08 20.75 5.32
CA ASN A 75 1.33 21.65 4.19
C ASN A 75 2.12 21.00 3.05
N ARG A 76 1.94 19.70 2.82
CA ARG A 76 2.57 18.99 1.71
C ARG A 76 1.98 19.48 0.39
N SER A 77 2.85 19.79 -0.57
CA SER A 77 2.45 20.16 -1.94
C SER A 77 2.41 18.92 -2.80
N PHE A 78 1.35 18.77 -3.59
CA PHE A 78 1.20 17.68 -4.54
C PHE A 78 1.36 18.15 -5.99
N ARG A 79 1.95 19.33 -6.22
CA ARG A 79 2.21 19.79 -7.59
C ARG A 79 3.21 18.85 -8.28
N PRO A 80 3.21 18.79 -9.62
CA PRO A 80 4.16 17.96 -10.36
C PRO A 80 5.60 18.25 -9.94
N GLY A 81 6.28 17.24 -9.39
CA GLY A 81 7.67 17.32 -8.94
C GLY A 81 7.86 17.66 -7.45
N ASP A 82 6.83 18.09 -6.74
CA ASP A 82 6.92 18.44 -5.32
C ASP A 82 6.77 17.21 -4.41
N ASP A 83 6.07 16.19 -4.87
CA ASP A 83 5.88 14.94 -4.14
C ASP A 83 6.33 13.71 -4.95
N HIS A 84 6.87 12.72 -4.24
CA HIS A 84 7.45 11.52 -4.85
C HIS A 84 6.44 10.41 -5.15
N ILE A 85 5.25 10.45 -4.56
CA ILE A 85 4.20 9.43 -4.74
C ILE A 85 3.01 10.02 -5.49
N TRP A 86 2.58 11.21 -5.09
CA TRP A 86 1.34 11.80 -5.55
C TRP A 86 1.55 12.99 -6.47
N THR A 87 0.58 13.22 -7.36
CA THR A 87 0.53 14.43 -8.16
C THR A 87 -0.93 14.84 -8.29
N SER A 88 -1.24 16.05 -7.84
CA SER A 88 -2.56 16.65 -7.98
C SER A 88 -2.82 17.06 -9.43
N LEU A 89 -4.09 17.22 -9.79
CA LEU A 89 -4.52 17.52 -11.15
C LEU A 89 -4.89 19.00 -11.29
N GLU A 90 -4.68 19.54 -12.49
CA GLU A 90 -5.12 20.88 -12.90
C GLU A 90 -5.83 20.75 -14.25
N LYS A 91 -7.15 20.58 -14.24
CA LYS A 91 -7.96 20.30 -15.43
C LYS A 91 -9.47 20.46 -15.15
N PRO A 92 -10.27 20.98 -16.11
CA PRO A 92 -11.73 20.91 -16.01
C PRO A 92 -12.21 19.45 -15.94
N ASP A 93 -13.32 19.22 -15.24
CA ASP A 93 -14.01 17.94 -15.31
C ASP A 93 -14.50 17.72 -16.75
N GLY A 94 -14.02 16.64 -17.35
CA GLY A 94 -14.07 16.43 -18.81
C GLY A 94 -15.37 15.81 -19.30
N VAL A 95 -16.40 15.73 -18.45
CA VAL A 95 -17.62 14.96 -18.70
C VAL A 95 -18.86 15.85 -18.54
N ASN A 96 -19.84 15.68 -19.43
CA ASN A 96 -21.21 16.22 -19.31
C ASN A 96 -21.38 17.74 -19.11
N GLY A 97 -20.38 18.58 -19.42
CA GLY A 97 -20.48 20.03 -19.19
C GLY A 97 -20.46 20.40 -17.70
N ALA A 98 -19.78 19.59 -16.89
CA ALA A 98 -19.49 19.85 -15.49
C ALA A 98 -18.86 21.24 -15.30
N LEU A 99 -19.27 21.93 -14.23
CA LEU A 99 -18.75 23.25 -13.84
C LEU A 99 -17.56 23.12 -12.89
N GLU A 100 -17.23 21.90 -12.50
CA GLU A 100 -16.17 21.55 -11.57
C GLU A 100 -14.78 21.60 -12.23
N LEU A 101 -13.81 22.13 -11.48
CA LEU A 101 -12.40 22.23 -11.87
C LEU A 101 -11.53 21.56 -10.82
N TYR A 102 -10.67 20.64 -11.24
CA TYR A 102 -9.56 20.18 -10.40
C TYR A 102 -8.44 21.20 -10.45
N SER A 103 -7.97 21.66 -9.28
CA SER A 103 -6.83 22.56 -9.17
C SER A 103 -5.86 22.08 -8.10
N HIS A 104 -4.57 22.33 -8.33
CA HIS A 104 -3.50 21.98 -7.40
C HIS A 104 -3.67 22.59 -6.01
N ASN A 105 -4.31 23.75 -5.90
CA ASN A 105 -4.48 24.47 -4.63
C ASN A 105 -5.63 23.95 -3.76
N MET A 106 -6.40 22.99 -4.27
CA MET A 106 -7.54 22.42 -3.55
C MET A 106 -7.17 21.24 -2.67
N THR A 107 -5.95 20.72 -2.76
CA THR A 107 -5.53 19.55 -1.98
C THR A 107 -4.20 19.76 -1.28
N SER A 108 -4.12 19.33 -0.03
CA SER A 108 -2.90 19.29 0.77
C SER A 108 -3.16 18.42 2.02
N THR A 109 -2.23 18.45 2.95
CA THR A 109 -2.28 17.77 4.25
C THR A 109 -2.30 18.81 5.37
N LYS A 110 -2.99 18.50 6.46
CA LYS A 110 -3.09 19.36 7.64
C LYS A 110 -3.03 18.50 8.90
N CYS A 111 -2.51 19.08 9.98
CA CYS A 111 -2.57 18.47 11.30
C CYS A 111 -3.31 19.41 12.25
N ASP A 112 -4.26 18.87 13.00
CA ASP A 112 -5.00 19.55 14.06
C ASP A 112 -4.70 18.85 15.39
N GLY A 113 -3.71 19.35 16.12
CA GLY A 113 -3.15 18.64 17.27
C GLY A 113 -2.31 17.44 16.81
N ASP A 114 -2.61 16.26 17.36
CA ASP A 114 -1.94 15.00 17.01
C ASP A 114 -2.60 14.31 15.78
N ASP A 115 -3.76 14.78 15.33
CA ASP A 115 -4.50 14.20 14.20
C ASP A 115 -4.11 14.90 12.90
N CYS A 116 -3.49 14.15 12.00
CA CYS A 116 -3.17 14.61 10.65
C CYS A 116 -4.09 13.97 9.60
N TYR A 117 -4.38 14.72 8.55
CA TYR A 117 -5.26 14.27 7.48
C TYR A 117 -4.91 14.93 6.14
N PHE A 118 -5.15 14.17 5.08
CA PHE A 118 -5.28 14.69 3.73
C PHE A 118 -6.64 15.35 3.56
N TYR A 119 -6.68 16.50 2.88
CA TYR A 119 -7.92 17.20 2.57
C TYR A 119 -8.04 17.55 1.09
N ILE A 120 -9.28 17.66 0.64
CA ILE A 120 -9.68 18.28 -0.62
C ILE A 120 -10.71 19.36 -0.29
N LYS A 121 -10.48 20.58 -0.73
CA LYS A 121 -11.39 21.71 -0.61
C LYS A 121 -12.28 21.76 -1.86
N ALA A 122 -13.53 22.14 -1.66
CA ALA A 122 -14.42 22.56 -2.73
C ALA A 122 -14.78 24.02 -2.48
N ILE A 123 -14.57 24.86 -3.47
CA ILE A 123 -14.95 26.27 -3.44
C ILE A 123 -15.71 26.61 -4.71
N ASP A 124 -16.62 27.56 -4.60
CA ASP A 124 -17.32 28.13 -5.75
C ASP A 124 -16.57 29.40 -6.17
N GLU A 125 -15.81 29.31 -7.26
CA GLU A 125 -15.05 30.42 -7.82
C GLU A 125 -15.11 30.41 -9.35
N LEU A 126 -15.01 31.60 -9.94
CA LEU A 126 -15.06 31.77 -11.39
C LEU A 126 -13.64 31.76 -11.95
N ASN A 127 -13.21 30.63 -12.52
CA ASN A 127 -11.90 30.47 -13.15
C ASN A 127 -11.97 30.48 -14.68
N VAL A 128 -10.98 31.13 -15.31
CA VAL A 128 -10.80 31.12 -16.77
C VAL A 128 -9.70 30.13 -17.11
N ILE A 129 -10.06 29.05 -17.79
CA ILE A 129 -9.12 27.99 -18.18
C ILE A 129 -8.92 28.05 -19.70
N HIS A 130 -7.68 27.93 -20.15
CA HIS A 130 -7.37 27.81 -21.58
C HIS A 130 -7.14 26.35 -21.92
N VAL A 131 -8.09 25.74 -22.63
CA VAL A 131 -7.98 24.37 -23.12
C VAL A 131 -7.37 24.41 -24.52
N ALA A 132 -6.22 23.75 -24.70
CA ALA A 132 -5.66 23.57 -26.04
C ALA A 132 -6.58 22.64 -26.84
N ALA A 133 -6.99 23.10 -28.02
CA ALA A 133 -7.78 22.32 -28.99
C ALA A 133 -6.92 21.27 -29.71
#